data_AF-A0A168J1F6-F1
#
_entry.id   AF-A0A168J1F6-F1
#
_cell.length_a   1.000
_cell.length_b   1.000
_cell.length_c   1.000
_cell.angle_alpha   90.00
_cell.angle_beta   90.00
_cell.angle_gamma   90.00
#
_symmetry.space_group_name_H-M   'P 1'
#
loop_
_entity.id
_entity.type
_entity.pdbx_description
1 polymer ?
#
loop_
_entity_poly.entity_id
_entity_poly.type
_entity_poly.pdbx_seq_one_letter_code
_entity_poly.pdbx_strand_id
1 'polypeptide(L)'
;MYSEREASKIVQKFRTKRVKEARDEAKKEIAEYKANKEDEYRKFEAEHSKGNKQAEDEANKEADKQIKQITEAGKSKQDAVVKKLLAAVFDVNPVAPSAA
;
A
#
# COMPACT_ATOMS: atom_id res chain seq x y z
N MET A 1 -19.81 16.64 -69.23
CA MET A 1 -20.12 15.27 -68.75
C MET A 1 -18.90 14.47 -68.26
N TYR A 2 -17.77 14.42 -68.97
CA TYR A 2 -16.57 13.71 -68.48
C TYR A 2 -15.91 14.39 -67.25
N SER A 3 -15.87 15.72 -67.25
CA SER A 3 -15.33 16.52 -66.14
C SER A 3 -16.13 16.40 -64.83
N GLU A 4 -17.47 16.33 -64.90
CA GLU A 4 -18.32 16.16 -63.71
C GLU A 4 -18.15 14.78 -63.05
N ARG A 5 -17.95 13.73 -63.86
CA ARG A 5 -17.70 12.38 -63.34
C ARG A 5 -16.34 12.28 -62.66
N GLU A 6 -15.32 12.99 -63.15
CA GLU A 6 -14.00 13.02 -62.52
C GLU A 6 -14.02 13.85 -61.22
N ALA A 7 -14.67 15.02 -61.23
CA ALA A 7 -14.85 15.84 -60.04
C ALA A 7 -15.58 15.07 -58.92
N SER A 8 -16.67 14.36 -59.27
CA SER A 8 -17.44 13.56 -58.32
C SER A 8 -16.60 12.41 -57.72
N LYS A 9 -15.79 11.72 -58.53
CA LYS A 9 -14.86 10.68 -58.06
C LYS A 9 -13.78 11.22 -57.12
N ILE A 10 -13.26 12.42 -57.38
CA ILE A 10 -12.25 13.07 -56.52
C ILE A 10 -12.86 13.40 -55.15
N VAL A 11 -14.07 13.99 -55.13
CA VAL A 11 -14.78 14.31 -53.89
C VAL A 11 -15.09 13.05 -53.08
N GLN A 12 -15.51 11.97 -53.74
CA GLN A 12 -15.78 10.71 -53.08
C GLN A 12 -14.51 10.10 -52.47
N LYS A 13 -13.38 10.13 -53.20
CA LYS A 13 -12.06 9.71 -52.68
C LYS A 13 -11.59 10.56 -51.51
N PHE A 14 -11.86 11.86 -51.52
CA PHE A 14 -11.48 12.75 -50.44
C PHE A 14 -12.28 12.47 -49.16
N ARG A 15 -13.60 12.22 -49.29
CA ARG A 15 -14.45 11.79 -48.16
C ARG A 15 -13.97 10.48 -47.55
N THR A 16 -13.68 9.47 -48.37
CA THR A 16 -13.24 8.17 -47.85
C THR A 16 -11.87 8.24 -47.19
N LYS A 17 -10.94 9.04 -47.72
CA LYS A 17 -9.65 9.32 -47.08
C LYS A 17 -9.81 9.97 -45.71
N ARG A 18 -10.57 11.07 -45.61
CA ARG A 18 -10.79 11.76 -44.32
C ARG A 18 -11.47 10.89 -43.28
N VAL A 19 -12.43 10.05 -43.67
CA VAL A 19 -13.10 9.11 -42.75
C VAL A 19 -12.12 8.05 -42.24
N LYS A 20 -11.19 7.60 -43.10
CA LYS A 20 -10.17 6.62 -42.70
C LYS A 20 -9.14 7.25 -41.76
N GLU A 21 -8.64 8.44 -42.10
CA GLU A 21 -7.70 9.21 -41.27
C GLU A 21 -8.29 9.49 -39.88
N ALA A 22 -9.54 9.99 -39.81
CA ALA A 22 -10.20 10.24 -38.54
C ALA A 22 -10.39 8.96 -37.69
N ARG A 23 -10.63 7.81 -38.32
CA ARG A 23 -10.72 6.52 -37.62
C ARG A 23 -9.37 6.06 -37.09
N ASP A 24 -8.30 6.24 -37.87
CA ASP A 24 -6.95 5.83 -37.50
C ASP A 24 -6.40 6.75 -36.39
N GLU A 25 -6.68 8.06 -36.45
CA GLU A 25 -6.38 9.03 -35.39
C GLU A 25 -7.13 8.71 -34.09
N ALA A 26 -8.45 8.46 -34.16
CA ALA A 26 -9.22 8.10 -32.97
C ALA A 26 -8.73 6.79 -32.33
N LYS A 27 -8.35 5.79 -33.14
CA LYS A 27 -7.74 4.56 -32.62
C LYS A 27 -6.40 4.83 -31.93
N LYS A 28 -5.59 5.74 -32.48
CA LYS A 28 -4.31 6.11 -31.91
C LYS A 28 -4.49 6.82 -30.57
N GLU A 29 -5.40 7.79 -30.48
CA GLU A 29 -5.72 8.46 -29.21
C GLU A 29 -6.26 7.49 -28.17
N ILE A 30 -7.13 6.54 -28.55
CA ILE A 30 -7.64 5.51 -27.63
C ILE A 30 -6.48 4.63 -27.13
N ALA A 31 -5.56 4.24 -28.01
CA ALA A 31 -4.40 3.44 -27.63
C ALA A 31 -3.45 4.20 -26.69
N GLU A 32 -3.18 5.47 -26.97
CA GLU A 32 -2.36 6.35 -26.11
C GLU A 32 -3.04 6.59 -24.76
N TYR A 33 -4.35 6.85 -24.74
CA TYR A 33 -5.10 7.00 -23.49
C TYR A 33 -5.07 5.72 -22.65
N LYS A 34 -5.24 4.57 -23.28
CA LYS A 34 -5.18 3.27 -22.60
C LYS A 34 -3.77 3.00 -22.06
N ALA A 35 -2.72 3.27 -22.84
CA ALA A 35 -1.34 3.12 -22.41
C ALA A 35 -1.01 4.03 -21.21
N ASN A 36 -1.41 5.30 -21.27
CA ASN A 36 -1.24 6.25 -20.18
C ASN A 36 -1.97 5.79 -18.90
N LYS A 37 -3.19 5.27 -19.05
CA LYS A 37 -3.95 4.73 -17.91
C LYS A 37 -3.35 3.46 -17.33
N GLU A 38 -2.82 2.56 -18.15
CA GLU A 38 -2.10 1.37 -17.68
C GLU A 38 -0.80 1.76 -16.96
N ASP A 39 -0.07 2.76 -17.44
CA ASP A 39 1.14 3.26 -16.78
C ASP A 39 0.83 3.96 -15.46
N GLU A 40 -0.23 4.78 -15.40
CA GLU A 40 -0.74 5.34 -14.14
C GLU A 40 -1.13 4.24 -13.17
N TYR A 41 -1.86 3.22 -13.63
CA TYR A 41 -2.28 2.10 -12.79
C TYR A 41 -1.10 1.30 -12.28
N ARG A 42 -0.09 1.03 -13.12
CA ARG A 42 1.14 0.36 -12.70
C ARG A 42 1.96 1.16 -11.70
N LYS A 43 2.07 2.48 -11.89
CA LYS A 43 2.72 3.37 -10.91
C LYS A 43 1.97 3.36 -9.58
N PHE A 44 0.66 3.47 -9.64
CA PHE A 44 -0.20 3.40 -8.46
C PHE A 44 -0.07 2.05 -7.76
N GLU A 45 -0.11 0.93 -8.48
CA GLU A 45 0.16 -0.39 -7.91
C GLU A 45 1.57 -0.46 -7.31
N ALA A 46 2.61 0.04 -7.97
CA ALA A 46 3.96 0.00 -7.45
C ALA A 46 4.15 0.87 -6.19
N GLU A 47 3.50 2.03 -6.12
CA GLU A 47 3.53 2.93 -4.96
C GLU A 47 2.68 2.40 -3.80
N HIS A 48 1.49 1.88 -4.08
CA HIS A 48 0.57 1.38 -3.05
C HIS A 48 0.85 -0.07 -2.63
N SER A 49 1.42 -0.92 -3.49
CA SER A 49 1.92 -2.25 -3.13
C SER A 49 3.05 -2.17 -2.11
N LYS A 50 3.88 -1.12 -2.18
CA LYS A 50 4.96 -0.87 -1.22
C LYS A 50 4.47 -0.38 0.14
N GLY A 51 3.23 0.11 0.23
CA GLY A 51 2.63 0.57 1.48
C GLY A 51 2.66 -0.51 2.57
N ASN A 52 2.44 -1.78 2.21
CA ASN A 52 2.48 -2.88 3.18
C ASN A 52 3.88 -3.09 3.76
N LYS A 53 4.92 -3.07 2.93
CA LYS A 53 6.30 -3.27 3.41
C LYS A 53 6.80 -2.11 4.26
N GLN A 54 6.51 -0.87 3.86
CA GLN A 54 6.89 0.29 4.68
C GLN A 54 6.16 0.30 6.02
N ALA A 55 4.85 0.00 6.03
CA ALA A 55 4.09 -0.11 7.26
C ALA A 55 4.58 -1.26 8.15
N GLU A 56 4.91 -2.42 7.57
CA GLU A 56 5.51 -3.55 8.31
C GLU A 56 6.89 -3.19 8.88
N ASP A 57 7.77 -2.55 8.10
CA ASP A 57 9.10 -2.14 8.54
C ASP A 57 9.04 -1.07 9.65
N GLU A 58 8.13 -0.11 9.56
CA GLU A 58 7.89 0.88 10.62
C GLU A 58 7.32 0.23 11.88
N ALA A 59 6.31 -0.62 11.74
CA ALA A 59 5.72 -1.36 12.86
C ALA A 59 6.76 -2.26 13.54
N ASN A 60 7.60 -2.96 12.78
CA ASN A 60 8.68 -3.80 13.32
C ASN A 60 9.72 -2.97 14.08
N LYS A 61 10.14 -1.82 13.53
CA LYS A 61 11.09 -0.93 14.23
C LYS A 61 10.51 -0.39 15.54
N GLU A 62 9.23 -0.03 15.54
CA GLU A 62 8.57 0.48 16.73
C GLU A 62 8.37 -0.62 17.77
N ALA A 63 7.97 -1.83 17.34
CA ALA A 63 7.89 -3.01 18.19
C ALA A 63 9.25 -3.37 18.81
N ASP A 64 10.34 -3.38 18.03
CA ASP A 64 11.69 -3.63 18.53
C ASP A 64 12.11 -2.59 19.59
N LYS A 65 11.75 -1.32 19.37
CA LYS A 65 12.02 -0.25 20.34
C LYS A 65 11.25 -0.48 21.63
N GLN A 66 9.97 -0.85 21.54
CA GLN A 66 9.15 -1.17 22.70
C GLN A 66 9.67 -2.39 23.45
N ILE A 67 10.05 -3.46 22.75
CA ILE A 67 10.62 -4.67 23.35
C ILE A 67 11.90 -4.34 24.11
N LYS A 68 12.79 -3.51 23.54
CA LYS A 68 14.02 -3.06 24.21
C LYS A 68 13.70 -2.28 25.48
N GLN A 69 12.76 -1.34 25.43
CA GLN A 69 12.32 -0.57 26.60
C GLN A 69 11.73 -1.47 27.70
N ILE A 70 10.86 -2.41 27.33
CA ILE A 70 10.28 -3.38 28.27
C ILE A 70 11.38 -4.25 28.89
N THR A 71 12.37 -4.68 28.10
CA THR A 71 13.48 -5.51 28.58
C THR A 71 14.38 -4.74 29.55
N GLU A 72 14.71 -3.48 29.26
CA GLU A 72 15.48 -2.63 30.18
C GLU A 72 14.71 -2.31 31.47
N ALA A 73 13.42 -1.96 31.35
CA ALA A 73 12.55 -1.74 32.50
C ALA A 73 12.40 -3.01 33.35
N GLY A 74 12.30 -4.18 32.71
CA GLY A 74 12.28 -5.49 33.35
C GLY A 74 13.56 -5.76 34.12
N LYS A 75 14.72 -5.63 33.47
CA LYS A 75 16.04 -5.83 34.10
C LYS A 75 16.28 -4.90 35.28
N SER A 76 15.96 -3.61 35.15
CA SER A 76 16.16 -2.63 36.23
C SER A 76 15.26 -2.90 37.44
N LYS A 77 14.07 -3.46 37.24
CA LYS A 77 13.14 -3.80 38.33
C LYS A 77 13.25 -5.23 38.82
N GLN A 78 13.96 -6.11 38.12
CA GLN A 78 14.07 -7.53 38.43
C GLN A 78 14.58 -7.76 39.84
N ASP A 79 15.67 -7.09 40.24
CA ASP A 79 16.25 -7.23 41.58
C ASP A 79 15.28 -6.78 42.68
N ALA A 80 14.55 -5.70 42.45
CA ALA A 80 13.56 -5.20 43.40
C ALA A 80 12.37 -6.17 43.55
N VAL A 81 11.91 -6.77 42.45
CA VAL A 81 10.83 -7.77 42.43
C VAL A 81 11.28 -9.05 43.12
N VAL A 82 12.48 -9.55 42.84
CA VAL A 82 13.04 -10.74 43.48
C VAL A 82 13.20 -10.53 44.98
N LYS A 83 13.73 -9.38 45.42
CA LYS A 83 13.83 -9.04 46.85
C LYS A 83 12.46 -8.99 47.53
N LYS A 84 11.45 -8.40 46.89
CA LYS A 84 10.07 -8.38 47.43
C LYS A 84 9.44 -9.76 47.51
N LEU A 85 9.62 -10.60 46.48
CA LEU A 85 9.13 -11.98 46.48
C LEU A 85 9.79 -12.80 47.59
N LEU A 86 11.12 -12.73 47.73
CA LEU A 86 11.83 -13.40 48.81
C LEU A 86 11.37 -12.90 50.18
N ALA A 87 11.28 -11.58 50.37
CA ALA A 87 10.79 -11.01 51.62
C ALA A 87 9.37 -11.49 51.96
N ALA A 88 8.45 -11.52 50.99
CA ALA A 88 7.09 -12.01 51.20
C ALA A 88 7.02 -13.52 51.51
N VAL A 89 7.95 -14.33 50.96
CA VAL A 89 8.04 -15.76 51.29
C VAL A 89 8.57 -15.98 52.71
N PHE A 90 9.49 -15.14 53.17
CA PHE A 90 10.03 -15.21 54.54
C PHE A 90 9.17 -14.50 55.59
N ASP A 91 8.29 -13.59 55.18
CA ASP A 91 7.33 -12.90 56.04
C ASP A 91 6.11 -13.79 56.29
N VAL A 92 6.32 -14.82 57.12
CA VAL A 92 5.26 -15.73 57.56
C VAL A 92 4.34 -14.93 58.48
N ASN A 93 3.16 -14.61 57.98
CA ASN A 93 2.12 -13.91 58.74
C ASN A 93 1.02 -14.91 59.13
N PRO A 94 1.19 -15.69 60.22
CA PRO A 94 0.25 -16.72 60.60
C PRO A 94 -1.06 -16.08 61.06
N VAL A 95 -2.11 -16.28 60.28
CA VAL A 95 -3.47 -15.92 60.68
C VAL A 95 -4.05 -17.11 61.41
N ALA A 96 -4.49 -16.90 62.66
CA ALA A 96 -5.23 -17.93 63.39
C ALA A 96 -6.49 -18.30 62.56
N PRO A 97 -6.79 -19.59 62.38
CA PRO A 97 -7.98 -19.99 61.67
C PRO A 97 -9.19 -19.37 62.36
N SER A 98 -9.97 -18.57 61.61
CA SER A 98 -11.26 -18.06 62.06
C SER A 98 -12.09 -19.27 62.49
N ALA A 99 -12.51 -19.28 63.76
CA ALA A 99 -13.36 -20.33 64.29
C ALA A 99 -14.60 -20.51 63.38
N ALA A 100 -14.92 -21.78 63.13
CA ALA A 100 -16.02 -22.23 62.28
C ALA A 100 -17.40 -21.81 62.81
#